data_AF-A0A957DJI5-F1
#
_entry.id   AF-A0A957DJI5-F1
#
_cell.length_a   1.000
_cell.length_b   1.000
_cell.length_c   1.000
_cell.angle_alpha   90.00
_cell.angle_beta   90.00
_cell.angle_gamma   90.00
#
_symmetry.space_group_name_H-M   'P 1'
#
loop_
_entity.id
_entity.type
_entity.pdbx_description
1 polymer ?
#
loop_
_entity_poly.entity_id
_entity_poly.type
_entity_poly.pdbx_seq_one_letter_code
_entity_poly.pdbx_strand_id
1 'polypeptide(L)'
;MASETENKKKSRRRQGSRSGKGRSGGKMERRSLPARSPLEIAQAAFCVCARCSYFLAAYRAHHGLEHVRAAAEAGDSAWLELVWDRETRELLHKSFGGHTDEAVFDYSVSCPECHRIYLYHAAEAGETTFQVEVQPSARR
;
A
#
# COMPACT_ATOMS: atom_id res chain seq x y z
N MET A 1 6.39 29.68 51.67
CA MET A 1 7.16 29.64 52.93
C MET A 1 6.52 28.61 53.83
N ALA A 2 7.33 27.66 54.33
CA ALA A 2 7.05 26.74 55.46
C ALA A 2 5.91 25.70 55.23
N SER A 3 6.00 24.41 55.51
CA SER A 3 6.94 23.64 56.34
C SER A 3 7.00 22.18 55.88
N GLU A 4 8.19 21.61 56.07
CA GLU A 4 8.50 20.18 56.12
C GLU A 4 7.87 19.46 57.32
N THR A 5 7.80 18.13 57.25
CA THR A 5 8.09 17.10 58.29
C THR A 5 7.49 15.78 57.79
N GLU A 6 8.23 14.75 57.36
CA GLU A 6 9.32 13.94 57.95
C GLU A 6 8.92 13.14 59.21
N ASN A 7 8.73 11.82 59.03
CA ASN A 7 9.19 10.70 59.90
C ASN A 7 8.40 9.40 59.58
N LYS A 8 8.86 8.14 59.73
CA LYS A 8 10.17 7.49 59.94
C LYS A 8 9.94 5.98 60.12
N LYS A 9 10.82 5.17 59.50
CA LYS A 9 11.26 3.80 59.86
C LYS A 9 10.20 2.70 60.05
N LYS A 10 10.40 1.57 59.33
CA LYS A 10 11.03 0.39 59.94
C LYS A 10 11.62 -0.59 58.93
N SER A 11 12.91 -0.86 59.12
CA SER A 11 13.68 -1.94 58.53
C SER A 11 13.16 -3.32 58.96
N ARG A 12 13.20 -4.31 58.05
CA ARG A 12 13.57 -5.68 58.41
C ARG A 12 14.14 -6.43 57.20
N ARG A 13 15.42 -6.79 57.32
CA ARG A 13 16.17 -7.75 56.50
C ARG A 13 15.39 -9.07 56.34
N ARG A 14 15.49 -9.69 55.16
CA ARG A 14 15.79 -11.13 55.03
C ARG A 14 16.37 -11.44 53.64
N GLN A 15 17.61 -11.91 53.66
CA GLN A 15 18.31 -12.57 52.57
C GLN A 15 17.74 -13.98 52.37
N GLY A 16 17.85 -14.50 51.14
CA GLY A 16 17.60 -15.90 50.79
C GLY A 16 17.10 -16.01 49.33
N SER A 17 17.96 -15.90 48.33
CA SER A 17 18.73 -16.99 47.69
C SER A 17 17.87 -18.11 47.06
N ARG A 18 18.01 -18.22 45.72
CA ARG A 18 17.85 -19.41 44.87
C ARG A 18 16.44 -19.99 44.69
N SER A 19 15.88 -19.80 43.49
CA SER A 19 15.99 -20.81 42.43
C SER A 19 15.14 -20.36 41.25
N GLY A 20 15.79 -19.79 40.24
CA GLY A 20 15.21 -19.61 38.93
C GLY A 20 14.92 -20.98 38.33
N LYS A 21 13.68 -21.46 38.50
CA LYS A 21 13.13 -22.53 37.68
C LYS A 21 12.89 -21.90 36.31
N GLY A 22 13.82 -22.18 35.40
CA GLY A 22 13.72 -21.80 34.00
C GLY A 22 12.34 -22.19 33.48
N ARG A 23 11.54 -21.19 33.15
CA ARG A 23 10.39 -21.39 32.26
C ARG A 23 10.99 -21.87 30.96
N SER A 24 10.77 -23.15 30.71
CA SER A 24 10.89 -23.82 29.43
C SER A 24 10.62 -22.81 28.32
N GLY A 25 11.64 -22.57 27.50
CA GLY A 25 11.50 -21.83 26.27
C GLY A 25 10.43 -22.52 25.44
N GLY A 26 9.21 -22.00 25.55
CA GLY A 26 8.19 -22.21 24.54
C GLY A 26 8.83 -21.70 23.27
N LYS A 27 9.26 -22.64 22.43
CA LYS A 27 9.72 -22.39 21.08
C LYS A 27 8.55 -21.65 20.43
N MET A 28 8.64 -20.32 20.41
CA MET A 28 7.65 -19.47 19.79
C MET A 28 7.84 -19.74 18.30
N GLU A 29 7.18 -20.80 17.82
CA GLU A 29 6.96 -21.04 16.42
C GLU A 29 6.37 -19.74 15.90
N ARG A 30 7.22 -18.95 15.23
CA ARG A 30 6.78 -17.82 14.44
C ARG A 30 5.82 -18.44 13.46
N ARG A 31 4.52 -18.35 13.73
CA ARG A 31 3.49 -18.62 12.73
C ARG A 31 3.83 -17.70 11.58
N SER A 32 4.46 -18.27 10.56
CA SER A 32 4.70 -17.57 9.31
C SER A 32 3.35 -17.07 8.86
N LEU A 33 3.16 -15.75 8.88
CA LEU A 33 1.96 -15.15 8.34
C LEU A 33 1.83 -15.64 6.90
N PRO A 34 0.63 -16.05 6.45
CA PRO A 34 0.44 -16.49 5.08
C PRO A 34 0.93 -15.40 4.14
N ALA A 35 1.65 -15.80 3.08
CA ALA A 35 2.08 -14.89 2.04
C ALA A 35 0.84 -14.20 1.45
N ARG A 36 0.89 -12.86 1.34
CA ARG A 36 -0.19 -12.09 0.71
C ARG A 36 -0.30 -12.47 -0.76
N SER A 37 -1.52 -12.59 -1.26
CA SER A 37 -1.79 -12.77 -2.68
C SER A 37 -1.38 -11.52 -3.49
N PRO A 38 -1.08 -11.65 -4.80
CA PRO A 38 -0.76 -10.50 -5.65
C PRO A 38 -1.83 -9.40 -5.59
N LEU A 39 -3.11 -9.79 -5.58
CA LEU A 39 -4.24 -8.87 -5.44
C LEU A 39 -4.19 -8.09 -4.11
N GLU A 40 -3.90 -8.76 -2.99
CA GLU A 40 -3.79 -8.09 -1.69
C GLU A 40 -2.61 -7.13 -1.64
N ILE A 41 -1.49 -7.48 -2.28
CA ILE A 41 -0.32 -6.60 -2.40
C ILE A 41 -0.67 -5.36 -3.21
N ALA A 42 -1.28 -5.54 -4.39
CA ALA A 42 -1.73 -4.45 -5.24
C ALA A 42 -2.71 -3.53 -4.50
N GLN A 43 -3.75 -4.08 -3.87
CA GLN A 43 -4.73 -3.28 -3.13
C GLN A 43 -4.09 -2.50 -1.98
N ALA A 44 -3.24 -3.16 -1.18
CA ALA A 44 -2.55 -2.51 -0.07
C ALA A 44 -1.65 -1.37 -0.55
N ALA A 45 -0.98 -1.53 -1.70
CA ALA A 45 -0.15 -0.49 -2.27
C ALA A 45 -0.97 0.74 -2.67
N PHE A 46 -2.21 0.59 -3.14
CA PHE A 46 -3.07 1.72 -3.51
C PHE A 46 -3.68 2.48 -2.33
N CYS A 47 -3.67 1.89 -1.14
CA CYS A 47 -4.12 2.54 0.09
C CYS A 47 -3.11 3.56 0.66
N VAL A 48 -2.00 3.84 -0.03
CA VAL A 48 -1.01 4.84 0.42
C VAL A 48 -1.55 6.27 0.39
N CYS A 49 -2.52 6.60 -0.48
CA CYS A 49 -3.18 7.91 -0.48
C CYS A 49 -4.66 7.83 -0.90
N ALA A 50 -5.41 8.90 -0.61
CA ALA A 50 -6.86 8.96 -0.88
C ALA A 50 -7.15 8.93 -2.39
N ARG A 51 -6.35 9.60 -3.22
CA ARG A 51 -6.58 9.67 -4.68
C ARG A 51 -6.33 8.34 -5.38
N CYS A 52 -5.27 7.63 -5.01
CA CYS A 52 -4.98 6.32 -5.58
C CYS A 52 -5.94 5.25 -5.08
N SER A 53 -6.33 5.28 -3.80
CA SER A 53 -7.35 4.37 -3.29
C SER A 53 -8.71 4.61 -3.95
N TYR A 54 -9.09 5.88 -4.15
CA TYR A 54 -10.26 6.25 -4.93
C TYR A 54 -10.19 5.72 -6.37
N PHE A 55 -9.08 5.95 -7.08
CA PHE A 55 -8.89 5.45 -8.45
C PHE A 55 -9.13 3.94 -8.52
N LEU A 56 -8.48 3.15 -7.65
CA LEU A 56 -8.62 1.69 -7.69
C LEU A 56 -10.04 1.24 -7.31
N ALA A 57 -10.66 1.87 -6.32
CA ALA A 57 -12.02 1.54 -5.92
C ALA A 57 -13.02 1.82 -7.04
N ALA A 58 -12.89 2.97 -7.71
CA ALA A 58 -13.76 3.36 -8.80
C ALA A 58 -13.48 2.52 -10.06
N TYR A 59 -12.21 2.23 -10.38
CA TYR A 59 -11.85 1.28 -11.45
C TYR A 59 -12.51 -0.09 -11.24
N ARG A 60 -12.47 -0.62 -10.01
CA ARG A 60 -13.16 -1.87 -9.66
C ARG A 60 -14.68 -1.79 -9.80
N ALA A 61 -15.28 -0.63 -9.59
CA ALA A 61 -16.71 -0.45 -9.77
C ALA A 61 -17.11 -0.51 -11.25
N HIS A 62 -16.25 -0.05 -12.14
CA HIS A 62 -16.48 -0.08 -13.59
C HIS A 62 -16.12 -1.43 -14.23
N HIS A 63 -14.98 -2.01 -13.85
CA HIS A 63 -14.39 -3.19 -14.50
C HIS A 63 -14.56 -4.49 -13.70
N GLY A 64 -15.01 -4.40 -12.45
CA GLY A 64 -15.09 -5.54 -11.53
C GLY A 64 -13.76 -5.89 -10.87
N LEU A 65 -13.85 -6.73 -9.83
CA LEU A 65 -12.67 -7.17 -9.06
C LEU A 65 -11.78 -8.13 -9.86
N GLU A 66 -12.39 -8.94 -10.73
CA GLU A 66 -11.67 -9.97 -11.50
C GLU A 66 -10.67 -9.35 -12.49
N HIS A 67 -10.98 -8.18 -13.06
CA HIS A 67 -10.02 -7.46 -13.90
C HIS A 67 -8.77 -7.03 -13.12
N VAL A 68 -8.94 -6.52 -11.90
CA VAL A 68 -7.81 -6.14 -11.05
C VAL A 68 -7.03 -7.37 -10.58
N ARG A 69 -7.72 -8.49 -10.29
CA ARG A 69 -7.07 -9.77 -9.96
C ARG A 69 -6.22 -10.26 -11.13
N ALA A 70 -6.80 -10.35 -12.32
CA ALA A 70 -6.10 -10.78 -13.53
C ALA A 70 -4.88 -9.89 -13.81
N ALA A 71 -5.05 -8.56 -13.71
CA ALA A 71 -3.95 -7.62 -13.85
C ALA A 71 -2.84 -7.83 -12.81
N ALA A 72 -3.20 -8.09 -11.55
CA ALA A 72 -2.23 -8.34 -10.48
C ALA A 72 -1.52 -9.70 -10.59
N GLU A 73 -2.16 -10.69 -11.23
CA GLU A 73 -1.59 -12.01 -11.47
C GLU A 73 -0.70 -12.05 -12.73
N ALA A 74 -1.08 -11.28 -13.76
CA ALA A 74 -0.34 -11.19 -15.03
C ALA A 74 0.80 -10.17 -14.98
N GLY A 75 0.62 -9.07 -14.24
CA GLY A 75 1.59 -7.99 -14.16
C GLY A 75 2.85 -8.36 -13.37
N ASP A 76 3.97 -7.74 -13.74
CA ASP A 76 5.17 -7.79 -12.93
C ASP A 76 4.97 -7.04 -11.60
N SER A 77 5.77 -7.37 -10.59
CA SER A 77 5.67 -6.78 -9.25
C SER A 77 5.71 -5.24 -9.19
N ALA A 78 6.15 -4.57 -10.27
CA ALA A 78 6.27 -3.12 -10.37
C ALA A 78 5.06 -2.45 -11.05
N TRP A 79 4.33 -3.13 -11.95
CA TRP A 79 3.32 -2.51 -12.82
C TRP A 79 2.05 -3.36 -12.92
N LEU A 80 0.90 -2.70 -12.87
CA LEU A 80 -0.40 -3.28 -13.19
C LEU A 80 -0.83 -2.83 -14.57
N GLU A 81 -1.08 -3.77 -15.46
CA GLU A 81 -1.70 -3.51 -16.76
C GLU A 81 -3.21 -3.53 -16.62
N LEU A 82 -3.82 -2.37 -16.87
CA LEU A 82 -5.26 -2.15 -16.74
C LEU A 82 -5.85 -1.82 -18.12
N VAL A 83 -7.15 -2.06 -18.26
CA VAL A 83 -7.90 -1.69 -19.47
C VAL A 83 -7.85 -0.18 -19.68
N TRP A 84 -7.55 0.24 -20.91
CA TRP A 84 -7.65 1.63 -21.34
C TRP A 84 -8.93 1.87 -22.15
N ASP A 85 -9.93 2.48 -21.51
CA ASP A 85 -11.20 2.84 -22.13
C ASP A 85 -11.61 4.27 -21.76
N ARG A 86 -12.83 4.67 -22.16
CA ARG A 86 -13.35 6.01 -21.86
C ARG A 86 -13.51 6.20 -20.34
N GLU A 87 -14.01 5.19 -19.66
CA GLU A 87 -14.28 5.17 -18.22
C GLU A 87 -12.98 5.37 -17.44
N THR A 88 -11.91 4.67 -17.83
CA THR A 88 -10.57 4.78 -17.23
C THR A 88 -9.95 6.16 -17.45
N ARG A 89 -10.14 6.75 -18.63
CA ARG A 89 -9.71 8.14 -18.91
C ARG A 89 -10.45 9.14 -18.03
N GLU A 90 -11.77 9.03 -17.94
CA GLU A 90 -12.57 9.88 -17.05
C GLU A 90 -12.19 9.70 -15.58
N LEU A 91 -11.89 8.47 -15.16
CA LEU A 91 -11.40 8.14 -13.82
C LEU A 91 -10.06 8.82 -13.52
N LEU A 92 -9.11 8.78 -14.45
CA LEU A 92 -7.83 9.50 -14.29
C LEU A 92 -8.03 11.00 -14.20
N HIS A 93 -8.89 11.58 -15.04
CA HIS A 93 -9.20 13.00 -14.97
C HIS A 93 -9.84 13.37 -13.63
N LYS A 94 -10.85 12.63 -13.16
CA LYS A 94 -11.49 12.85 -11.85
C LYS A 94 -10.51 12.63 -10.69
N SER A 95 -9.64 11.64 -10.81
CA SER A 95 -8.71 11.26 -9.74
C SER A 95 -7.53 12.21 -9.66
N PHE A 96 -6.97 12.68 -10.78
CA PHE A 96 -5.67 13.38 -10.83
C PHE A 96 -5.73 14.79 -11.43
N GLY A 97 -6.80 15.14 -12.16
CA GLY A 97 -6.98 16.47 -12.79
C GLY A 97 -6.21 16.64 -14.11
N GLY A 98 -5.55 15.60 -14.61
CA GLY A 98 -4.87 15.62 -15.90
C GLY A 98 -5.88 15.52 -17.05
N HIS A 99 -5.80 16.42 -18.02
CA HIS A 99 -6.55 16.31 -19.28
C HIS A 99 -5.82 15.32 -20.19
N THR A 100 -6.40 14.15 -20.41
CA THR A 100 -6.02 13.23 -21.48
C THR A 100 -6.76 13.67 -22.73
N ASP A 101 -6.07 14.35 -23.65
CA ASP A 101 -6.64 14.60 -24.98
C ASP A 101 -6.63 13.28 -25.77
N GLU A 102 -7.66 13.03 -26.58
CA GLU A 102 -7.82 11.75 -27.30
C GLU A 102 -6.75 11.54 -28.39
N ALA A 103 -6.04 12.60 -28.77
CA ALA A 103 -5.01 12.59 -29.80
C ALA A 103 -3.58 12.31 -29.29
N VAL A 104 -3.41 12.00 -28.00
CA VAL A 104 -2.07 11.82 -27.42
C VAL A 104 -1.64 10.36 -27.53
N PHE A 105 -0.56 10.11 -28.30
CA PHE A 105 0.04 8.79 -28.45
C PHE A 105 0.67 8.27 -27.15
N ASP A 106 1.18 9.14 -26.30
CA ASP A 106 1.81 8.78 -25.03
C ASP A 106 1.34 9.71 -23.91
N TYR A 107 0.69 9.15 -22.89
CA TYR A 107 0.22 9.92 -21.75
C TYR A 107 0.85 9.43 -20.45
N SER A 108 1.38 10.35 -19.66
CA SER A 108 1.90 10.08 -18.33
C SER A 108 1.31 11.06 -17.32
N VAL A 109 0.80 10.53 -16.21
CA VAL A 109 0.37 11.34 -15.06
C VAL A 109 0.92 10.75 -13.78
N SER A 110 1.35 11.63 -12.87
CA SER A 110 1.72 11.25 -11.52
C SER A 110 0.67 11.70 -10.53
N CYS A 111 0.38 10.85 -9.53
CA CYS A 111 -0.46 11.25 -8.41
C CYS A 111 0.27 12.35 -7.61
N PRO A 112 -0.28 13.54 -7.40
CA PRO A 112 0.48 14.61 -6.73
C PRO A 112 0.66 14.39 -5.22
N GLU A 113 -0.07 13.44 -4.63
CA GLU A 113 0.10 13.06 -3.21
C GLU A 113 1.23 12.05 -3.01
N CYS A 114 1.13 10.88 -3.66
CA CYS A 114 2.06 9.77 -3.46
C CYS A 114 3.05 9.58 -4.61
N HIS A 115 2.98 10.39 -5.66
CA HIS A 115 3.86 10.36 -6.85
C HIS A 115 3.79 9.08 -7.68
N ARG A 116 2.82 8.20 -7.43
CA ARG A 116 2.56 7.03 -8.27
C ARG A 116 2.38 7.41 -9.74
N ILE A 117 3.05 6.68 -10.62
CA ILE A 117 3.01 6.92 -12.07
C ILE A 117 1.91 6.08 -12.73
N TYR A 118 1.21 6.70 -13.67
CA TYR A 118 0.23 6.10 -14.58
C TYR A 118 0.70 6.40 -16.01
N LEU A 119 0.88 5.36 -16.82
CA LEU A 119 1.43 5.43 -18.18
C LEU A 119 0.46 4.81 -19.16
N TYR A 120 0.15 5.55 -20.21
CA TYR A 120 -0.55 5.04 -21.38
C TYR A 120 0.35 5.19 -22.59
N HIS A 121 0.51 4.11 -23.34
CA HIS A 121 1.23 4.06 -24.60
C HIS A 121 0.30 3.54 -25.69
N ALA A 122 0.00 4.40 -26.66
CA ALA A 122 -0.70 4.06 -27.88
C ALA A 122 0.31 3.54 -28.91
N ALA A 123 0.13 2.31 -29.37
CA ALA A 123 0.92 1.79 -30.49
C ALA A 123 0.32 2.27 -31.82
N GLU A 124 1.15 2.76 -32.75
CA GLU A 124 0.69 3.16 -34.10
C GLU A 124 0.09 2.01 -34.92
N ALA A 125 0.47 0.76 -34.61
CA ALA A 125 0.00 -0.45 -35.29
C ALA A 125 -0.02 -1.68 -34.35
N GLY A 126 -0.50 -1.52 -33.12
CA GLY A 126 -0.44 -2.59 -32.12
C GLY A 126 -1.38 -2.43 -30.94
N GLU A 127 -1.11 -3.21 -29.89
CA GLU A 127 -1.89 -3.21 -28.65
C GLU A 127 -1.55 -1.98 -27.80
N THR A 128 -2.57 -1.25 -27.38
CA THR A 128 -2.40 -0.11 -26.48
C THR A 128 -2.23 -0.62 -25.06
N THR A 129 -1.26 -0.09 -24.32
CA THR A 129 -1.01 -0.51 -22.94
C THR A 129 -1.30 0.65 -21.99
N PHE A 130 -1.97 0.33 -20.88
CA PHE A 130 -2.12 1.25 -19.77
C PHE A 130 -1.59 0.60 -18.50
N GLN A 131 -0.50 1.16 -17.99
CA GLN A 131 0.28 0.64 -16.89
C GLN A 131 0.20 1.58 -15.70
N VAL A 132 0.04 1.01 -14.52
CA VAL A 132 0.01 1.75 -13.25
C VAL A 132 1.05 1.18 -12.31
N GLU A 133 1.90 2.04 -11.78
CA GLU A 133 2.97 1.65 -10.88
C GLU A 133 2.38 1.10 -9.57
N VAL A 134 2.72 -0.14 -9.19
CA VAL A 134 2.22 -0.79 -7.97
C VAL A 134 2.71 -0.03 -6.75
N GLN A 135 4.03 0.11 -6.61
CA GLN A 135 4.64 0.84 -5.52
C GLN A 135 5.13 2.19 -6.00
N PRO A 136 4.64 3.31 -5.43
CA PRO A 136 5.14 4.62 -5.81
C PRO A 136 6.65 4.67 -5.62
N SER A 137 7.38 5.02 -6.67
CA SER A 137 8.80 5.27 -6.57
C SER A 137 9.04 6.38 -5.53
N ALA A 138 9.92 6.10 -4.56
CA ALA A 138 10.29 7.10 -3.57
C ALA A 138 10.75 8.37 -4.31
N ARG A 139 10.23 9.54 -3.89
CA ARG A 139 10.55 10.85 -4.48
C ARG A 139 12.04 10.91 -4.82
N ARG A 140 12.37 10.95 -6.11
CA ARG A 140 13.71 11.34 -6.56
C ARG A 140 13.88 12.84 -6.43
#